data_AF-A0A7X4Y594-F1
#
_entry.id   AF-A0A7X4Y594-F1
#
_cell.length_a   1.000
_cell.length_b   1.000
_cell.length_c   1.000
_cell.angle_alpha   90.00
_cell.angle_beta   90.00
_cell.angle_gamma   90.00
#
_symmetry.space_group_name_H-M   'P 1'
#
loop_
_entity.id
_entity.type
_entity.pdbx_description
1 polymer ?
#
loop_
_entity_poly.entity_id
_entity_poly.type
_entity_poly.pdbx_seq_one_letter_code
_entity_poly.pdbx_strand_id
1 'polypeptide(L)'
;MKRFTQALGMSAALVLLAVPVAYAGSKTQFFVTINATARTAYGAMGTARNSADTVQNIYCRTFADVTLGESVRCFANNTASGNVSCYSYSPALVRSVQSANDSAYIYFTWDAGGVCQTIDVLKGSHLEPKAP
;
A
#
# COMPACT_ATOMS: atom_id res chain seq x y z
N MET A 1 57.47 -17.47 -44.78
CA MET A 1 56.68 -16.66 -43.82
C MET A 1 55.34 -17.36 -43.62
N LYS A 2 55.17 -18.10 -42.51
CA LYS A 2 53.94 -18.83 -42.19
C LYS A 2 53.05 -17.93 -41.32
N ARG A 3 51.82 -17.64 -41.75
CA ARG A 3 50.82 -16.94 -40.94
C ARG A 3 49.94 -17.97 -40.23
N PHE A 4 50.08 -18.03 -38.91
CA PHE A 4 49.13 -18.66 -37.99
C PHE A 4 47.95 -17.70 -37.78
N THR A 5 46.72 -18.19 -37.92
CA THR A 5 45.45 -17.54 -37.53
C THR A 5 44.33 -18.56 -37.89
N GLN A 6 43.35 -18.97 -37.09
CA GLN A 6 42.77 -18.55 -35.82
C GLN A 6 42.19 -19.80 -35.13
N ALA A 7 42.18 -19.81 -33.80
CA ALA A 7 41.43 -20.78 -33.00
C ALA A 7 40.48 -20.04 -32.05
N LEU A 8 39.39 -20.72 -31.70
CA LEU A 8 38.40 -20.41 -30.65
C LEU A 8 37.50 -19.18 -30.88
N GLY A 9 36.29 -19.44 -31.36
CA GLY A 9 35.17 -18.50 -31.33
C GLY A 9 33.83 -19.23 -31.17
N MET A 10 33.68 -20.03 -30.10
CA MET A 10 32.43 -20.77 -29.86
C MET A 10 32.19 -20.95 -28.36
N SER A 11 32.10 -19.85 -27.61
CA SER A 11 31.73 -19.84 -26.19
C SER A 11 31.24 -18.44 -25.80
N ALA A 12 29.95 -18.18 -25.96
CA ALA A 12 29.24 -17.07 -25.30
C ALA A 12 27.71 -17.09 -25.55
N ALA A 13 27.24 -17.69 -26.65
CA ALA A 13 25.86 -17.48 -27.10
C ALA A 13 24.76 -18.27 -26.34
N LEU A 14 25.09 -19.34 -25.59
CA LEU A 14 24.06 -20.18 -24.95
C LEU A 14 23.62 -19.73 -23.54
N VAL A 15 24.27 -18.75 -22.91
CA VAL A 15 23.93 -18.31 -21.54
C VAL A 15 22.78 -17.30 -21.51
N LEU A 16 22.39 -16.73 -22.66
CA LEU A 16 21.35 -15.69 -22.77
C LEU A 16 19.90 -16.20 -22.82
N LEU A 17 19.67 -17.52 -22.83
CA LEU A 17 18.31 -18.09 -22.94
C LEU A 17 17.68 -18.48 -21.61
N ALA A 18 18.40 -18.39 -20.49
CA ALA A 18 17.84 -18.59 -19.16
C ALA A 18 17.28 -17.27 -18.64
N VAL A 19 16.18 -16.79 -19.24
CA VAL A 19 15.39 -15.71 -18.61
C VAL A 19 14.64 -16.37 -17.46
N PRO A 20 14.93 -16.04 -16.18
CA PRO A 20 14.11 -16.53 -15.09
C PRO A 20 12.70 -16.00 -15.34
N VAL A 21 11.72 -16.90 -15.47
CA VAL A 21 10.31 -16.52 -15.38
C VAL A 21 10.11 -16.02 -13.97
N ALA A 22 10.15 -14.70 -13.80
CA ALA A 22 9.80 -14.09 -12.54
C ALA A 22 8.31 -14.34 -12.33
N TYR A 23 7.99 -15.33 -11.50
CA TYR A 23 6.65 -15.45 -10.93
C TYR A 23 6.45 -14.30 -9.97
N ALA A 24 6.19 -13.11 -10.51
CA ALA A 24 5.58 -12.03 -9.76
C ALA A 24 4.22 -12.58 -9.31
N GLY A 25 4.08 -12.82 -8.00
CA GLY A 25 2.80 -13.20 -7.42
C GLY A 25 1.71 -12.22 -7.85
N SER A 26 0.46 -12.70 -7.94
CA SER A 26 -0.67 -11.85 -8.33
C SER A 26 -0.71 -10.59 -7.46
N LYS A 27 -0.71 -9.42 -8.10
CA LYS A 27 -0.81 -8.12 -7.44
C LYS A 27 -2.21 -7.58 -7.70
N THR A 28 -2.93 -7.35 -6.61
CA THR A 28 -4.26 -6.74 -6.67
C THR A 28 -4.12 -5.27 -6.30
N GLN A 29 -4.67 -4.41 -7.15
CA GLN A 29 -4.72 -2.99 -6.92
C GLN A 29 -5.98 -2.65 -6.12
N PHE A 30 -5.81 -1.88 -5.05
CA PHE A 30 -6.93 -1.37 -4.26
C PHE A 30 -6.84 0.16 -4.21
N PHE A 31 -7.48 0.81 -5.18
CA PHE A 31 -7.57 2.27 -5.25
C PHE A 31 -8.34 2.83 -4.05
N VAL A 32 -8.02 4.06 -3.67
CA VAL A 32 -8.68 4.71 -2.54
C VAL A 32 -10.11 5.02 -2.94
N THR A 33 -11.05 4.36 -2.27
CA THR A 33 -12.48 4.51 -2.49
C THR A 33 -13.11 5.08 -1.24
N ILE A 34 -13.97 6.09 -1.40
CA ILE A 34 -14.66 6.76 -0.31
C ILE A 34 -16.15 6.71 -0.61
N ASN A 35 -16.95 6.22 0.34
CA ASN A 35 -18.40 6.28 0.30
C ASN A 35 -18.89 7.09 1.51
N ALA A 36 -19.16 8.38 1.29
CA ALA A 36 -19.61 9.27 2.35
C ALA A 36 -21.00 8.92 2.91
N THR A 37 -21.87 8.34 2.08
CA THR A 37 -23.22 7.90 2.48
C THR A 37 -23.16 6.69 3.39
N ALA A 38 -22.36 5.68 3.03
CA ALA A 38 -22.12 4.50 3.85
C ALA A 38 -21.11 4.73 4.99
N ARG A 39 -20.43 5.88 4.99
CA ARG A 39 -19.36 6.26 5.91
C ARG A 39 -18.24 5.23 5.98
N THR A 40 -17.77 4.82 4.80
CA THR A 40 -16.68 3.88 4.64
C THR A 40 -15.61 4.45 3.72
N ALA A 41 -14.36 4.10 3.99
CA ALA A 41 -13.25 4.38 3.09
C ALA A 41 -12.24 3.24 3.15
N TYR A 42 -11.63 2.94 2.01
CA TYR A 42 -10.62 1.89 1.93
C TYR A 42 -9.65 2.08 0.77
N GLY A 43 -8.53 1.38 0.84
CA GLY A 43 -7.53 1.34 -0.21
C GLY A 43 -6.20 0.77 0.30
N ALA A 44 -5.33 0.39 -0.62
CA ALA A 44 -3.96 -0.03 -0.31
C ALA A 44 -3.00 1.15 -0.44
N MET A 45 -2.12 1.31 0.55
CA MET A 45 -1.10 2.37 0.57
C MET A 45 -0.14 2.26 -0.63
N GLY A 46 0.20 1.04 -1.06
CA GLY A 46 1.04 0.81 -2.23
C GLY A 46 0.34 1.24 -3.53
N THR A 47 -0.91 0.81 -3.74
CA THR A 47 -1.72 1.26 -4.89
C THR A 47 -1.92 2.78 -4.89
N ALA A 48 -2.17 3.39 -3.73
CA ALA A 48 -2.30 4.84 -3.63
C ALA A 48 -1.04 5.56 -4.12
N ARG A 49 0.15 5.08 -3.72
CA ARG A 49 1.45 5.61 -4.14
C ARG A 49 1.76 5.40 -5.62
N ASN A 50 1.24 4.33 -6.21
CA ASN A 50 1.45 4.00 -7.62
C ASN A 50 0.38 4.61 -8.56
N SER A 51 -0.58 5.34 -8.00
CA SER A 51 -1.69 5.91 -8.75
C SER A 51 -1.27 7.08 -9.62
N ALA A 52 -1.96 7.25 -10.76
CA ALA A 52 -1.88 8.48 -11.56
C ALA A 52 -2.64 9.66 -10.92
N ASP A 53 -3.54 9.39 -9.97
CA ASP A 53 -4.20 10.44 -9.18
C ASP A 53 -3.19 11.03 -8.17
N THR A 54 -2.77 12.27 -8.42
CA THR A 54 -1.77 13.00 -7.63
C THR A 54 -2.26 13.44 -6.24
N VAL A 55 -3.55 13.28 -5.97
CA VAL A 55 -4.22 13.66 -4.72
C VAL A 55 -4.51 12.41 -3.85
N GLN A 56 -4.51 11.23 -4.46
CA GLN A 56 -4.92 10.00 -3.82
C GLN A 56 -3.99 9.59 -2.69
N ASN A 57 -4.56 9.43 -1.49
CA ASN A 57 -3.84 8.90 -0.34
C ASN A 57 -4.79 8.22 0.65
N ILE A 58 -4.27 7.24 1.38
CA ILE A 58 -4.95 6.63 2.52
C ILE A 58 -3.90 6.26 3.56
N TYR A 59 -4.16 6.62 4.81
CA TYR A 59 -3.27 6.32 5.93
C TYR A 59 -4.00 6.50 7.25
N CYS A 60 -3.45 5.90 8.31
CA CYS A 60 -3.85 6.19 9.67
C CYS A 60 -2.62 6.63 10.47
N ARG A 61 -2.79 7.67 11.28
CA ARG A 61 -1.80 8.16 12.22
C ARG A 61 -2.19 7.72 13.61
N THR A 62 -1.28 7.08 14.32
CA THR A 62 -1.38 6.94 15.77
C THR A 62 -0.69 8.13 16.44
N PHE A 63 -1.22 8.55 17.58
CA PHE A 63 -0.66 9.61 18.42
C PHE A 63 -0.77 9.17 19.87
N ALA A 64 0.31 9.33 20.62
CA ALA A 64 0.35 9.03 22.04
C ALA A 64 0.98 10.21 22.78
N ASP A 65 0.37 10.58 23.91
CA ASP A 65 0.87 11.60 24.83
C ASP A 65 0.72 11.11 26.27
N VAL A 66 1.61 11.56 27.14
CA VAL A 66 1.62 11.16 28.56
C VAL A 66 0.39 11.62 29.34
N THR A 67 -0.29 12.67 28.88
CA THR A 67 -1.47 13.27 29.53
C THR A 67 -2.77 12.79 28.87
N LEU A 68 -2.80 12.74 27.53
CA LEU A 68 -4.01 12.45 26.74
C LEU A 68 -4.16 10.98 26.34
N GLY A 69 -3.15 10.14 26.60
CA GLY A 69 -3.13 8.73 26.24
C GLY A 69 -2.93 8.51 24.74
N GLU A 70 -3.39 7.35 24.25
CA GLU A 70 -3.26 6.96 22.85
C GLU A 70 -4.52 7.28 22.04
N SER A 71 -4.32 7.65 20.79
CA SER A 71 -5.37 7.92 19.82
C SER A 71 -4.95 7.52 18.43
N VAL A 72 -5.93 7.39 17.55
CA VAL A 72 -5.74 7.13 16.13
C VAL A 72 -6.60 8.09 15.33
N ARG A 73 -6.07 8.52 14.18
CA ARG A 73 -6.82 9.28 13.18
C ARG A 73 -6.53 8.72 11.80
N CYS A 74 -7.57 8.30 11.09
CA CYS A 74 -7.48 7.79 9.72
C CYS A 74 -7.92 8.84 8.73
N PHE A 75 -7.30 8.83 7.55
CA PHE A 75 -7.53 9.75 6.46
C PHE A 75 -7.63 8.98 5.15
N ALA A 76 -8.55 9.40 4.29
CA ALA A 76 -8.62 8.96 2.91
C ALA A 76 -8.91 10.18 2.03
N ASN A 77 -8.28 10.21 0.86
CA ASN A 77 -8.44 11.27 -0.11
C ASN A 77 -8.34 10.71 -1.53
N ASN A 78 -9.16 11.23 -2.44
CA ASN A 78 -9.04 11.03 -3.87
C ASN A 78 -9.66 12.21 -4.63
N THR A 79 -9.39 12.34 -5.93
CA THR A 79 -9.96 13.40 -6.77
C THR A 79 -11.49 13.33 -6.90
N ALA A 80 -12.07 12.13 -6.83
CA ALA A 80 -13.50 11.92 -7.11
C ALA A 80 -14.43 12.29 -5.93
N SER A 81 -14.00 12.04 -4.70
CA SER A 81 -14.84 12.09 -3.48
C SER A 81 -14.32 13.07 -2.44
N GLY A 82 -13.14 13.66 -2.65
CA GLY A 82 -12.51 14.58 -1.72
C GLY A 82 -11.88 13.86 -0.52
N ASN A 83 -11.82 14.56 0.61
CA ASN A 83 -11.13 14.10 1.81
C ASN A 83 -12.11 13.72 2.93
N VAL A 84 -11.84 12.59 3.58
CA VAL A 84 -12.53 12.17 4.81
C VAL A 84 -11.51 11.82 5.89
N SER A 85 -11.93 11.97 7.14
CA SER A 85 -11.16 11.50 8.28
C SER A 85 -12.06 11.02 9.41
N CYS A 86 -11.52 10.17 10.27
CA CYS A 86 -12.15 9.79 11.52
C CYS A 86 -11.11 9.68 12.64
N TYR A 87 -11.53 9.81 13.89
CA TYR A 87 -10.65 9.66 15.06
C TYR A 87 -11.19 8.63 16.06
N SER A 88 -10.32 8.04 16.88
CA SER A 88 -10.72 7.21 18.01
C SER A 88 -9.65 7.20 19.11
N TYR A 89 -10.10 6.96 20.34
CA TYR A 89 -9.24 6.71 21.51
C TYR A 89 -9.30 5.24 21.95
N SER A 90 -9.99 4.39 21.18
CA SER A 90 -10.09 2.95 21.50
C SER A 90 -8.72 2.29 21.35
N PRO A 91 -8.16 1.68 22.42
CA PRO A 91 -6.88 0.98 22.33
C PRO A 91 -6.91 -0.19 21.33
N ALA A 92 -8.07 -0.80 21.11
CA ALA A 92 -8.22 -1.87 20.12
C ALA A 92 -7.99 -1.36 18.69
N LEU A 93 -8.53 -0.18 18.37
CA LEU A 93 -8.37 0.45 17.06
C LEU A 93 -6.94 0.99 16.86
N VAL A 94 -6.33 1.55 17.92
CA VAL A 94 -4.91 1.96 17.89
C VAL A 94 -4.00 0.78 17.55
N ARG A 95 -4.17 -0.37 18.23
CA ARG A 95 -3.37 -1.58 17.98
C ARG A 95 -3.54 -2.13 16.57
N SER A 96 -4.75 -2.07 16.00
CA SER A 96 -4.99 -2.46 14.61
C SER A 96 -4.11 -1.66 13.65
N VAL A 97 -4.11 -0.33 13.80
CA VAL A 97 -3.30 0.58 12.96
C VAL A 97 -1.81 0.41 13.14
N GLN A 98 -1.33 0.14 14.35
CA GLN A 98 0.09 -0.13 14.61
C GLN A 98 0.63 -1.33 13.83
N SER A 99 -0.24 -2.21 13.33
CA SER A 99 0.17 -3.35 12.51
C SER A 99 0.47 -3.01 11.05
N ALA A 100 0.14 -1.80 10.60
CA ALA A 100 0.28 -1.36 9.20
C ALA A 100 1.74 -1.30 8.74
N ASN A 101 1.95 -1.54 7.45
CA ASN A 101 3.24 -1.40 6.77
C ASN A 101 3.06 -0.51 5.52
N ASP A 102 4.15 -0.30 4.79
CA ASP A 102 4.18 0.59 3.62
C ASP A 102 3.27 0.21 2.45
N SER A 103 2.69 -0.98 2.44
CA SER A 103 1.79 -1.46 1.38
C SER A 103 0.46 -1.95 1.94
N ALA A 104 0.17 -1.68 3.21
CA ALA A 104 -1.00 -2.19 3.88
C ALA A 104 -2.28 -1.69 3.21
N TYR A 105 -3.27 -2.57 3.18
CA TYR A 105 -4.65 -2.18 2.91
C TYR A 105 -5.27 -1.69 4.20
N ILE A 106 -5.91 -0.54 4.12
CA ILE A 106 -6.61 0.11 5.24
C ILE A 106 -8.08 0.19 4.84
N TYR A 107 -8.94 -0.26 5.74
CA TYR A 107 -10.38 -0.02 5.68
C TYR A 107 -10.80 0.63 6.99
N PHE A 108 -11.58 1.70 6.91
CA PHE A 108 -12.16 2.30 8.11
C PHE A 108 -13.58 2.80 7.87
N THR A 109 -14.33 2.84 8.95
CA THR A 109 -15.70 3.38 9.00
C THR A 109 -15.83 4.42 10.08
N TRP A 110 -16.81 5.32 9.94
CA TRP A 110 -17.08 6.36 10.92
C TRP A 110 -18.57 6.56 11.18
N ASP A 111 -18.89 7.11 12.35
CA ASP A 111 -20.24 7.55 12.67
C ASP A 111 -20.50 9.00 12.21
N ALA A 112 -21.68 9.54 12.53
CA ALA A 112 -22.04 10.91 12.15
C ALA A 112 -21.17 11.98 12.84
N GLY A 113 -20.52 11.65 13.96
CA GLY A 113 -19.63 12.52 14.71
C GLY A 113 -18.17 12.46 14.24
N GLY A 114 -17.86 11.62 13.24
CA GLY A 114 -16.49 11.42 12.75
C GLY A 114 -15.65 10.52 13.67
N VAL A 115 -16.28 9.72 14.55
CA VAL A 115 -15.58 8.74 15.38
C VAL A 115 -15.42 7.44 14.60
N CYS A 116 -14.20 6.91 14.54
CA CYS A 116 -13.94 5.64 13.87
C CYS A 116 -14.66 4.49 14.61
N GLN A 117 -15.46 3.72 13.87
CA GLN A 117 -16.19 2.56 14.41
C GLN A 117 -15.43 1.26 14.17
N THR A 118 -14.82 1.13 12.99
CA THR A 118 -14.00 -0.01 12.60
C THR A 118 -12.73 0.49 11.93
N ILE A 119 -11.59 -0.12 12.24
CA ILE A 119 -10.36 -0.01 11.45
C ILE A 119 -9.79 -1.41 11.24
N ASP A 120 -9.73 -1.82 9.98
CA ASP A 120 -9.11 -3.05 9.53
C ASP A 120 -7.84 -2.74 8.74
N VAL A 121 -6.78 -3.49 9.05
CA VAL A 121 -5.47 -3.36 8.44
C VAL A 121 -5.03 -4.72 7.95
N LEU A 122 -4.94 -4.85 6.63
CA LEU A 122 -4.54 -6.09 5.97
C LEU A 122 -3.11 -5.96 5.44
N LYS A 123 -2.29 -6.96 5.78
CA LYS A 123 -0.98 -7.21 5.17
C LYS A 123 -1.07 -8.50 4.37
N GLY A 124 -1.27 -8.38 3.07
CA GLY A 124 -1.29 -9.52 2.15
C GLY A 124 -0.13 -9.47 1.18
N SER A 125 0.46 -10.63 0.85
CA SER A 125 1.47 -10.75 -0.20
C SER A 125 0.94 -10.40 -1.60
N HIS A 126 -0.39 -10.41 -1.77
CA HIS A 126 -1.08 -10.05 -3.00
C HIS A 126 -1.34 -8.54 -3.12
N LEU A 127 -1.09 -7.74 -2.08
CA LEU A 127 -1.27 -6.29 -2.16
C LEU A 127 -0.17 -5.68 -3.03
N GLU A 128 -0.56 -4.73 -3.87
CA GLU A 128 0.39 -4.00 -4.70
C GLU A 128 1.43 -3.29 -3.81
N PRO A 129 2.73 -3.57 -3.98
CA PRO A 129 3.77 -2.88 -3.21
C PRO A 129 4.00 -1.47 -3.75
N LYS A 130 4.65 -0.63 -2.93
CA LYS A 130 5.20 0.65 -3.41
C LYS A 130 6.16 0.39 -4.59
N ALA A 131 6.01 1.14 -5.68
CA ALA A 131 6.94 1.11 -6.81
C ALA A 131 8.36 1.58 -6.38
N PRO A 132 9.43 1.00 -6.93
CA PRO A 132 10.81 1.38 -6.63
C PRO A 132 11.15 2.80 -7.08
#